data_AF-A0AA39UB11-F1
#
_entry.id   AF-A0AA39UB11-F1
#
_cell.length_a   1.000
_cell.length_b   1.000
_cell.length_c   1.000
_cell.angle_alpha   90.00
_cell.angle_beta   90.00
_cell.angle_gamma   90.00
#
_symmetry.space_group_name_H-M   'P 1'
#
loop_
_entity.id
_entity.type
_entity.pdbx_description
1 polymer ?
#
loop_
_entity_poly.entity_id
_entity_poly.type
_entity_poly.pdbx_seq_one_letter_code
_entity_poly.pdbx_strand_id
1 'polypeptide(L)' 'HIPRPSNAYIIFRSEFVALHKATLSKAQQTASKMAGAAWHQLPKERQDHYRELADKRKREHALRYPGYKFNPRRSR' A
#
# COMPACT_ATOMS: atom_id res chain seq x y z
N HIS A 1 13.68 -13.38 -4.26
CA HIS A 1 13.57 -11.90 -4.23
C HIS A 1 12.59 -11.52 -3.13
N ILE A 2 13.01 -10.73 -2.13
CA ILE A 2 12.15 -10.32 -1.01
C ILE A 2 11.35 -9.06 -1.42
N PRO A 3 10.00 -9.08 -1.37
CA PRO A 3 9.19 -7.93 -1.76
C PRO A 3 9.34 -6.79 -0.77
N ARG A 4 9.15 -5.54 -1.23
CA ARG A 4 9.19 -4.36 -0.38
C ARG A 4 8.05 -4.39 0.65
N PRO A 5 8.24 -3.86 1.86
CA PRO A 5 7.12 -3.61 2.76
C PRO A 5 6.16 -2.60 2.12
N SER A 6 4.85 -2.86 2.25
CA SER A 6 3.79 -1.96 1.77
C SER A 6 3.83 -0.62 2.50
N ASN A 7 3.73 0.49 1.75
CA ASN A 7 3.52 1.82 2.34
C ASN A 7 2.04 2.04 2.71
N ALA A 8 1.74 3.17 3.35
CA ALA A 8 0.39 3.51 3.82
C ALA A 8 -0.66 3.46 2.71
N TYR A 9 -0.36 4.07 1.55
CA TYR A 9 -1.27 4.09 0.40
C TYR A 9 -1.52 2.68 -0.18
N ILE A 10 -0.50 1.83 -0.24
CA ILE A 10 -0.67 0.45 -0.73
C ILE A 10 -1.57 -0.37 0.22
N ILE A 11 -1.42 -0.18 1.53
CA ILE A 11 -2.30 -0.82 2.54
C ILE A 11 -3.74 -0.34 2.34
N PHE A 12 -3.95 0.98 2.28
CA PHE A 12 -5.26 1.57 2.04
C PHE A 12 -5.89 1.10 0.73
N ARG A 13 -5.14 1.12 -0.39
CA ARG A 13 -5.64 0.68 -1.70
C ARG A 13 -6.09 -0.77 -1.66
N SER A 14 -5.34 -1.65 -1.01
CA SER A 14 -5.72 -3.06 -0.87
C SER A 14 -7.06 -3.21 -0.14
N GLU A 15 -7.27 -2.46 0.94
CA GLU A 15 -8.52 -2.44 1.68
C GLU A 15 -9.67 -1.81 0.87
N PHE A 16 -9.43 -0.66 0.24
CA PHE A 16 -10.39 0.03 -0.60
C PHE A 16 -10.90 -0.87 -1.73
N VAL A 17 -10.00 -1.59 -2.41
CA VAL A 17 -10.35 -2.52 -3.49
C VAL A 17 -11.13 -3.72 -2.96
N ALA A 18 -10.79 -4.24 -1.78
CA ALA A 18 -11.54 -5.33 -1.16
C ALA A 18 -12.98 -4.90 -0.82
N LEU A 19 -13.17 -3.69 -0.29
CA LEU A 19 -14.48 -3.14 0.07
C LEU A 19 -15.34 -2.85 -1.17
N HIS A 20 -14.73 -2.36 -2.25
CA HIS A 20 -15.45 -1.96 -3.46
C HIS A 20 -15.36 -3.02 -4.57
N LYS A 21 -15.05 -4.27 -4.24
CA LYS A 21 -14.81 -5.34 -5.22
C LYS A 21 -16.00 -5.61 -6.15
N ALA A 22 -17.23 -5.35 -5.69
CA ALA A 22 -18.44 -5.49 -6.49
C ALA A 22 -18.61 -4.36 -7.52
N THR A 23 -18.11 -3.16 -7.20
CA THR A 23 -18.29 -1.94 -8.01
C THR A 23 -17.09 -1.65 -8.90
N LEU A 24 -15.89 -1.97 -8.43
CA LEU A 24 -14.66 -1.85 -9.19
C LEU A 24 -14.59 -2.99 -10.20
N SER A 25 -14.58 -2.65 -11.49
CA SER A 25 -14.32 -3.64 -12.53
C SER A 25 -12.94 -4.29 -12.32
N LYS A 26 -12.70 -5.44 -12.98
CA LYS A 26 -11.39 -6.13 -12.95
C LYS A 26 -10.21 -5.23 -13.40
N ALA A 27 -10.48 -4.03 -13.94
CA ALA A 27 -9.47 -3.06 -14.35
C ALA A 27 -8.78 -2.40 -13.14
N GLN A 28 -7.54 -2.83 -12.89
CA GLN A 28 -6.66 -2.26 -11.86
C GLN A 28 -6.42 -0.75 -12.02
N GLN A 29 -6.50 -0.23 -13.26
CA GLN A 29 -6.32 1.18 -13.55
C GLN A 29 -7.43 2.05 -12.93
N THR A 30 -8.69 1.62 -13.08
CA THR A 30 -9.84 2.31 -12.49
C THR A 30 -9.78 2.28 -10.97
N ALA A 31 -9.46 1.11 -10.40
CA ALA A 31 -9.28 0.94 -8.96
C ALA A 31 -8.22 1.90 -8.40
N SER A 32 -7.08 2.04 -9.07
CA SER A 32 -6.01 2.96 -8.63
C SER A 32 -6.42 4.43 -8.72
N LYS A 33 -7.15 4.83 -9.77
CA LYS A 33 -7.67 6.21 -9.90
C LYS A 33 -8.63 6.56 -8.76
N MET A 34 -9.60 5.68 -8.49
CA MET A 34 -10.59 5.89 -7.42
C MET A 34 -9.96 5.87 -6.03
N ALA A 35 -9.07 4.91 -5.76
CA ALA A 35 -8.34 4.85 -4.50
C ALA A 35 -7.47 6.09 -4.30
N GLY A 36 -6.81 6.60 -5.35
CA GLY A 36 -6.03 7.84 -5.27
C GLY A 36 -6.89 9.03 -4.83
N ALA A 37 -8.05 9.21 -5.46
CA ALA A 37 -8.99 10.28 -5.08
C ALA A 37 -9.50 10.11 -3.64
N ALA A 38 -9.91 8.90 -3.26
CA ALA A 38 -10.40 8.60 -1.91
C ALA A 38 -9.32 8.81 -0.84
N TRP A 39 -8.06 8.47 -1.13
CA TRP A 39 -6.93 8.67 -0.22
C TRP A 39 -6.70 10.16 0.07
N HIS A 40 -6.81 11.03 -0.93
CA HIS A 40 -6.64 12.49 -0.74
C HIS A 40 -7.79 13.15 0.01
N GLN A 41 -8.99 12.56 -0.07
CA GLN A 41 -10.17 13.02 0.67
C GLN A 41 -10.26 12.44 2.08
N LEU A 42 -9.40 11.47 2.41
CA LEU A 42 -9.41 10.78 3.69
C LEU A 42 -9.01 11.76 4.82
N PRO A 43 -9.73 11.77 5.96
CA PRO A 43 -9.34 12.57 7.12
C PRO A 43 -7.91 12.26 7.57
N LYS A 44 -7.24 13.25 8.15
CA LYS A 44 -5.84 13.13 8.54
C LYS A 44 -5.63 11.96 9.51
N GLU A 45 -6.54 11.77 10.45
CA GLU A 45 -6.53 10.72 11.46
C GLU A 45 -6.55 9.34 10.82
N ARG A 46 -7.36 9.18 9.76
CA ARG A 46 -7.41 7.95 8.98
C ARG A 46 -6.13 7.74 8.18
N GLN A 47 -5.57 8.77 7.56
CA GLN A 47 -4.28 8.65 6.87
C GLN A 47 -3.16 8.28 7.85
N ASP A 48 -3.15 8.86 9.04
CA ASP A 48 -2.18 8.58 10.10
C ASP A 48 -2.28 7.14 10.58
N HIS A 49 -3.49 6.58 10.73
CA HIS A 49 -3.67 5.16 11.01
C HIS A 49 -2.96 4.27 9.97
N TYR A 50 -3.10 4.56 8.68
CA TYR A 50 -2.39 3.80 7.64
C TYR A 50 -0.88 4.02 7.64
N ARG A 51 -0.39 5.20 8.07
CA ARG A 51 1.04 5.48 8.26
C ARG A 51 1.60 4.63 9.41
N GLU A 52 0.92 4.57 10.54
CA GLU A 52 1.30 3.72 11.67
C GLU A 52 1.36 2.23 11.27
N LEU A 53 0.38 1.76 10.51
CA LEU A 53 0.38 0.39 9.96
C LEU A 53 1.57 0.16 9.03
N ALA A 54 1.89 1.11 8.15
CA ALA A 54 3.05 1.01 7.27
C ALA A 54 4.37 0.96 8.06
N ASP A 55 4.49 1.76 9.11
CA ASP A 55 5.67 1.77 9.99
C ASP A 55 5.79 0.45 10.76
N LYS A 56 4.68 -0.12 11.22
CA LYS A 56 4.66 -1.46 11.81
C LYS A 56 5.14 -2.51 10.81
N ARG A 57 4.63 -2.49 9.57
CA ARG A 57 5.06 -3.44 8.51
C ARG A 57 6.53 -3.26 8.14
N LYS A 58 7.03 -2.03 8.10
CA LYS A 58 8.45 -1.73 7.87
C LYS A 58 9.32 -2.32 8.98
N ARG A 59 8.93 -2.15 10.25
CA ARG A 59 9.62 -2.72 11.41
C ARG A 59 9.61 -4.25 11.39
N GLU A 60 8.44 -4.86 11.21
CA GLU A 60 8.30 -6.32 11.09
C GLU A 60 9.15 -6.88 9.95
N HIS A 61 9.19 -6.18 8.81
CA HIS A 61 10.02 -6.58 7.67
C HIS A 61 11.51 -6.51 7.98
N ALA A 62 11.96 -5.45 8.66
CA ALA A 62 13.36 -5.29 9.06
C ALA A 62 13.80 -6.37 10.07
N LEU A 63 12.92 -6.74 11.00
CA LEU A 63 13.17 -7.83 11.96
C LEU A 63 13.19 -9.21 11.26
N ARG A 64 12.26 -9.44 10.33
CA ARG A 64 12.15 -10.71 9.60
C ARG A 64 13.27 -10.91 8.59
N TYR A 65 13.75 -9.82 7.99
CA TYR A 65 14.81 -9.83 6.98
C TYR A 65 15.95 -8.89 7.38
N PRO A 66 16.76 -9.26 8.41
CA PRO A 66 17.95 -8.51 8.75
C PRO A 66 18.88 -8.39 7.54
N GLY A 67 19.41 -7.19 7.29
CA GLY A 67 20.26 -6.94 6.12
C GLY A 67 19.52 -6.79 4.78
N TYR A 68 18.19 -6.76 4.77
CA TYR A 68 17.42 -6.46 3.56
C TYR A 68 17.82 -5.10 2.98
N LYS A 69 18.22 -5.10 1.71
CA LYS A 69 18.47 -3.90 0.91
C LYS A 69 17.68 -4.00 -0.38
N PHE A 70 16.89 -2.96 -0.67
CA PHE A 70 16.14 -2.89 -1.93
C PHE A 70 17.12 -2.71 -3.08
N ASN A 71 17.15 -3.68 -4.00
CA ASN A 71 17.94 -3.62 -5.22
C ASN A 71 17.01 -3.69 -6.45
N PRO A 72 16.56 -2.55 -6.99
CA PRO A 72 15.70 -2.56 -8.16
C PRO A 72 16.46 -3.15 -9.35
N ARG A 73 15.90 -4.19 -9.98
CA ARG A 73 16.34 -4.57 -11.32
C ARG A 73 15.98 -3.42 -12.24
N ARG A 74 16.98 -2.69 -12.76
CA ARG A 74 16.76 -1.76 -13.88
C ARG A 74 16.19 -2.61 -15.03
N SER A 75 14.96 -2.35 -15.46
CA SER A 75 14.57 -2.85 -16.78
C SER A 75 15.38 -2.05 -17.79
N ARG A 76 15.92 -2.75 -18.80
CA ARG A 76 16.38 -2.09 -20.01
C ARG A 76 15.17 -1.54 -20.77
#